data_AF-A0A1C4W5X0-F1
#
_entry.id   AF-A0A1C4W5X0-F1
#
_cell.length_a   1.000
_cell.length_b   1.000
_cell.length_c   1.000
_cell.angle_alpha   90.00
_cell.angle_beta   90.00
_cell.angle_gamma   90.00
#
_symmetry.space_group_name_H-M   'P 1'
#
loop_
_entity.id
_entity.type
_entity.pdbx_description
1 polymer ?
#
loop_
_entity_poly.entity_id
_entity_poly.type
_entity_poly.pdbx_seq_one_letter_code
_entity_poly.pdbx_strand_id
1 'polypeptide(L)'
;MTAYDVAAKLPDIDLLRQRCKALAVLERIIDGGDPYYGYTSNWGTDEAALMSNGSGDEWTVVFTADGAFIRLFDHESAMSPYCHPDHELWPGLIDGVPEVLRPQVTEPAFCDEDGQLVATTVLWRLAGDDRWHAGNGIAFPPPSGPYDDNGPDGSGLLDILFDDIVDRFVEFAGDYYEMTVDRAAVEHVVAHRPLTDTVTRALNPQLTVADLRVDLTEIGYPIAGDGAATVEVGPHGAFSANSVGLDRAPFPLSFSVRETGGSWMVTATAAQAAELADVLMLAGNDTIMVVGLETNSFLDEEYQQWRPSRIAAEQGVSFEVHQVAALAAGVVGLSEEAVLIRREQLPRFLAGWYPYNLTLVDVPATPSAAQVDEMIVVIGTATYDEPVLPALAGSRVLFSGHDDCYVAVETTDRAVPAAVLGRLLALLVGSALVDTTMVEVTAPDVETVQRLIEESRHWIGELGTATPGSVTVDLHATSESWRLGQSVPKKVDRRMVYDVASRAWRLTEVVAPLPNQ
;
A
#
# COMPACT_ATOMS: atom_id res chain seq x y z
N MET A 1 -37.40 -2.94 -9.71
CA MET A 1 -36.83 -2.00 -8.72
C MET A 1 -36.95 -0.58 -9.30
N THR A 2 -36.82 0.49 -8.54
CA THR A 2 -36.75 1.86 -9.10
C THR A 2 -35.46 2.57 -8.66
N ALA A 3 -35.13 3.68 -9.30
CA ALA A 3 -33.99 4.54 -8.98
C ALA A 3 -33.98 4.94 -7.51
N TYR A 4 -35.15 5.11 -6.88
CA TYR A 4 -35.25 5.39 -5.44
C TYR A 4 -34.84 4.19 -4.57
N ASP A 5 -35.20 2.97 -4.98
CA ASP A 5 -34.82 1.76 -4.27
C ASP A 5 -33.32 1.47 -4.43
N VAL A 6 -32.76 1.70 -5.62
CA VAL A 6 -31.33 1.55 -5.91
C VAL A 6 -30.50 2.57 -5.15
N ALA A 7 -30.90 3.86 -5.17
CA ALA A 7 -30.23 4.91 -4.42
C ALA A 7 -30.15 4.61 -2.91
N ALA A 8 -31.15 3.93 -2.35
CA ALA A 8 -31.15 3.54 -0.95
C ALA A 8 -30.19 2.38 -0.62
N LYS A 9 -29.76 1.59 -1.62
CA LYS A 9 -28.91 0.40 -1.46
C LYS A 9 -27.46 0.59 -1.91
N LEU A 10 -27.19 1.58 -2.74
CA LEU A 10 -25.83 1.85 -3.21
C LEU A 10 -24.91 2.23 -2.04
N PRO A 11 -23.66 1.74 -2.03
CA PRO A 11 -22.67 2.03 -0.98
C PRO A 11 -22.16 3.48 -1.08
N ASP A 12 -21.24 3.90 -0.23
CA ASP A 12 -20.55 5.19 -0.44
C ASP A 12 -19.69 5.23 -1.71
N ILE A 13 -19.24 6.42 -2.08
CA ILE A 13 -18.53 6.68 -3.34
C ILE A 13 -17.23 5.85 -3.41
N ASP A 14 -16.50 5.74 -2.30
CA ASP A 14 -15.21 5.04 -2.29
C ASP A 14 -15.40 3.53 -2.42
N LEU A 15 -16.38 2.96 -1.71
CA LEU A 15 -16.72 1.55 -1.82
C LEU A 15 -17.35 1.23 -3.19
N LEU A 16 -18.18 2.12 -3.75
CA LEU A 16 -18.70 1.97 -5.11
C LEU A 16 -17.56 1.93 -6.13
N ARG A 17 -16.60 2.86 -6.01
CA ARG A 17 -15.40 2.89 -6.87
C ARG A 17 -14.61 1.59 -6.80
N GLN A 18 -14.39 1.05 -5.59
CA GLN A 18 -13.71 -0.23 -5.41
C GLN A 18 -14.47 -1.40 -6.05
N ARG A 19 -15.81 -1.44 -5.91
CA ARG A 19 -16.67 -2.45 -6.55
C ARG A 19 -16.59 -2.38 -8.08
N CYS A 20 -16.66 -1.18 -8.65
CA CYS A 20 -16.51 -0.98 -10.09
C CYS A 20 -15.14 -1.44 -10.62
N LYS A 21 -14.05 -1.10 -9.93
CA LYS A 21 -12.70 -1.57 -10.28
C LYS A 21 -12.60 -3.10 -10.20
N ALA A 22 -13.19 -3.70 -9.17
CA ALA A 22 -13.22 -5.16 -9.02
C ALA A 22 -13.94 -5.84 -10.20
N LEU A 23 -15.10 -5.32 -10.63
CA LEU A 23 -15.82 -5.85 -11.80
C LEU A 23 -14.95 -5.75 -13.07
N ALA A 24 -14.33 -4.60 -13.33
CA ALA A 24 -13.45 -4.42 -14.49
C ALA A 24 -12.24 -5.39 -14.48
N VAL A 25 -11.67 -5.68 -13.31
CA VAL A 25 -10.60 -6.67 -13.19
C VAL A 25 -11.10 -8.09 -13.43
N LEU A 26 -12.27 -8.46 -12.88
CA LEU A 26 -12.86 -9.78 -13.10
C LEU A 26 -13.15 -10.01 -14.59
N GLU A 27 -13.67 -9.00 -15.28
CA GLU A 27 -13.87 -9.01 -16.73
C GLU A 27 -12.57 -9.30 -17.48
N ARG A 28 -11.49 -8.56 -17.19
CA ARG A 28 -10.17 -8.77 -17.81
C ARG A 28 -9.59 -10.15 -17.59
N ILE A 29 -9.93 -10.80 -16.47
CA ILE A 29 -9.47 -12.15 -16.18
C ILE A 29 -10.32 -13.18 -16.92
N ILE A 30 -11.64 -12.99 -17.00
CA ILE A 30 -12.58 -13.95 -17.54
C ILE A 30 -12.60 -13.94 -19.07
N ASP A 31 -12.70 -12.76 -19.68
CA ASP A 31 -12.75 -12.61 -21.13
C ASP A 31 -11.78 -11.53 -21.64
N GLY A 32 -11.09 -11.85 -22.73
CA GLY A 32 -10.16 -10.93 -23.41
C GLY A 32 -10.82 -10.09 -24.51
N GLY A 33 -12.14 -10.22 -24.69
CA GLY A 33 -12.94 -9.47 -25.66
C GLY A 33 -13.28 -8.04 -25.24
N ASP A 34 -14.35 -7.50 -25.82
CA ASP A 34 -14.92 -6.23 -25.41
C ASP A 34 -15.58 -6.41 -24.02
N PRO A 35 -15.11 -5.71 -22.98
CA PRO A 35 -15.51 -6.00 -21.61
C PRO A 35 -16.96 -5.57 -21.33
N TYR A 36 -17.73 -6.41 -20.66
CA TYR A 36 -19.09 -6.07 -20.21
C TYR A 36 -19.05 -4.99 -19.13
N TYR A 37 -18.08 -5.07 -18.21
CA TYR A 37 -17.77 -4.04 -17.23
C TYR A 37 -16.37 -3.46 -17.47
N GLY A 38 -16.29 -2.14 -17.65
CA GLY A 38 -15.07 -1.40 -17.90
C GLY A 38 -14.74 -0.38 -16.81
N TYR A 39 -13.49 0.06 -16.79
CA TYR A 39 -13.05 1.17 -15.96
C TYR A 39 -12.00 1.99 -16.72
N THR A 40 -12.11 3.31 -16.66
CA THR A 40 -11.13 4.23 -17.24
C THR A 40 -10.77 5.31 -16.25
N SER A 41 -9.46 5.55 -16.10
CA SER A 41 -8.91 6.68 -15.35
C SER A 41 -8.80 7.96 -16.18
N ASN A 42 -9.27 7.94 -17.44
CA ASN A 42 -9.15 9.03 -18.41
C ASN A 42 -10.52 9.55 -18.87
N TRP A 43 -11.48 9.72 -17.96
CA TRP A 43 -12.76 10.37 -18.25
C TRP A 43 -12.58 11.89 -18.19
N GLY A 44 -11.92 12.46 -19.19
CA GLY A 44 -11.48 13.85 -19.13
C GLY A 44 -10.42 14.04 -18.04
N THR A 45 -10.76 14.75 -16.97
CA THR A 45 -9.91 14.88 -15.75
C THR A 45 -10.34 13.96 -14.62
N ASP A 46 -11.44 13.24 -14.82
CA ASP A 46 -12.08 12.36 -13.84
C ASP A 46 -11.86 10.88 -14.24
N GLU A 47 -12.43 9.96 -13.46
CA GLU A 47 -12.44 8.53 -13.76
C GLU A 47 -13.88 8.03 -13.88
N ALA A 48 -14.09 6.98 -14.68
CA ALA A 48 -15.42 6.42 -14.91
C ALA A 48 -15.41 4.90 -14.93
N ALA A 49 -16.47 4.31 -14.38
CA ALA A 49 -16.80 2.91 -14.57
C ALA A 49 -17.91 2.79 -15.61
N LEU A 50 -17.82 1.80 -16.49
CA LEU A 50 -18.74 1.61 -17.60
C LEU A 50 -19.33 0.20 -17.56
N MET A 51 -20.53 0.07 -18.07
CA MET A 51 -21.10 -1.21 -18.46
C MET A 51 -21.80 -1.07 -19.80
N SER A 52 -21.64 -2.05 -20.67
CA SER A 52 -22.41 -2.19 -21.89
C SER A 52 -22.66 -3.65 -22.19
N ASN A 53 -23.91 -4.01 -22.47
CA ASN A 53 -24.24 -5.36 -22.91
C ASN A 53 -24.13 -5.57 -24.44
N GLY A 54 -23.64 -4.55 -25.17
CA GLY A 54 -23.52 -4.57 -26.63
C GLY A 54 -24.86 -4.61 -27.39
N SER A 55 -25.98 -4.57 -26.68
CA SER A 55 -27.35 -4.71 -27.22
C SER A 55 -28.24 -3.51 -26.93
N GLY A 56 -27.70 -2.46 -26.30
CA GLY A 56 -28.38 -1.18 -26.09
C GLY A 56 -28.46 -0.75 -24.63
N ASP A 57 -28.22 -1.66 -23.67
CA ASP A 57 -28.20 -1.29 -22.25
C ASP A 57 -26.81 -0.89 -21.82
N GLU A 58 -26.75 0.21 -21.09
CA GLU A 58 -25.51 0.77 -20.61
C GLU A 58 -25.69 1.57 -19.33
N TRP A 59 -24.65 1.56 -18.49
CA TRP A 59 -24.53 2.53 -17.42
C TRP A 59 -23.10 3.06 -17.31
N THR A 60 -22.98 4.26 -16.76
CA THR A 60 -21.71 4.90 -16.48
C THR A 60 -21.77 5.55 -15.11
N VAL A 61 -20.76 5.27 -14.27
CA VAL A 61 -20.53 5.95 -12.99
C VAL A 61 -19.31 6.84 -13.17
N VAL A 62 -19.50 8.15 -13.12
CA VAL A 62 -18.41 9.14 -13.18
C VAL A 62 -18.06 9.57 -11.77
N PHE A 63 -16.79 9.40 -11.40
CA PHE A 63 -16.24 9.81 -10.10
C PHE A 63 -15.48 11.12 -10.28
N THR A 64 -16.05 12.20 -9.75
CA THR A 64 -15.51 13.56 -9.82
C THR A 64 -14.90 13.97 -8.47
N ALA A 65 -14.17 15.09 -8.45
CA ALA A 65 -13.70 15.68 -7.19
C ALA A 65 -14.84 16.11 -6.24
N ASP A 66 -16.02 16.46 -6.78
CA ASP A 66 -17.15 16.98 -6.01
C ASP A 66 -18.14 15.89 -5.57
N GLY A 67 -18.03 14.68 -6.10
CA GLY A 67 -18.96 13.59 -5.87
C GLY A 67 -19.00 12.57 -7.01
N ALA A 68 -20.08 11.82 -7.11
CA ALA A 68 -20.30 10.84 -8.17
C ALA A 68 -21.64 11.05 -8.87
N PHE A 69 -21.65 10.74 -10.17
CA PHE A 69 -22.83 10.82 -11.05
C PHE A 69 -23.02 9.49 -11.76
N ILE A 70 -24.23 8.95 -11.74
CA ILE A 70 -24.59 7.71 -12.43
C ILE A 70 -25.63 8.03 -13.49
N ARG A 71 -25.33 7.65 -14.72
CA ARG A 71 -26.28 7.63 -15.83
C ARG A 71 -26.47 6.19 -16.25
N LEU A 72 -27.72 5.78 -16.41
CA LEU A 72 -28.10 4.48 -16.95
C LEU A 72 -29.14 4.66 -18.03
N PHE A 73 -29.01 3.87 -19.08
CA PHE A 73 -29.96 3.75 -20.16
C PHE A 73 -30.28 2.27 -20.37
N ASP A 74 -31.57 1.94 -20.25
CA ASP A 74 -32.13 0.64 -20.58
C ASP A 74 -33.00 0.81 -21.83
N HIS A 75 -32.65 0.09 -22.91
CA HIS A 75 -33.31 0.27 -24.19
C HIS A 75 -34.73 -0.29 -24.23
N GLU A 76 -35.07 -1.23 -23.34
CA GLU A 76 -36.40 -1.85 -23.22
C GLU A 76 -37.28 -1.16 -22.17
N SER A 77 -36.70 -0.28 -21.35
CA SER A 77 -37.44 0.50 -20.36
C SER A 77 -38.55 1.33 -20.99
N ALA A 78 -39.72 1.31 -20.35
CA ALA A 78 -40.84 2.17 -20.72
C ALA A 78 -40.53 3.68 -20.57
N MET A 79 -39.46 4.02 -19.84
CA MET A 79 -38.96 5.38 -19.66
C MET A 79 -37.90 5.78 -20.70
N SER A 80 -37.58 4.89 -21.64
CA SER A 80 -36.64 5.17 -22.74
C SER A 80 -37.12 6.36 -23.57
N PRO A 81 -36.26 7.38 -23.83
CA PRO A 81 -36.61 8.50 -24.71
C PRO A 81 -37.08 8.04 -26.10
N TYR A 82 -36.57 6.91 -26.59
CA TYR A 82 -36.94 6.35 -27.89
C TYR A 82 -38.37 5.77 -27.94
N CYS A 83 -39.08 5.66 -26.81
CA CYS A 83 -40.50 5.35 -26.78
C CYS A 83 -41.39 6.58 -27.10
N HIS A 84 -40.81 7.78 -27.16
CA HIS A 84 -41.52 9.04 -27.40
C HIS A 84 -41.11 9.68 -28.74
N PRO A 85 -42.05 10.24 -29.54
CA PRO A 85 -41.75 10.80 -30.86
C PRO A 85 -40.71 11.93 -30.87
N ASP A 86 -40.63 12.67 -29.77
CA ASP A 86 -39.76 13.85 -29.63
C ASP A 86 -38.43 13.52 -28.92
N HIS A 87 -38.19 12.24 -28.61
CA HIS A 87 -37.02 11.76 -27.83
C HIS A 87 -36.78 12.52 -26.52
N GLU A 88 -37.84 13.08 -25.92
CA GLU A 88 -37.74 13.82 -24.67
C GLU A 88 -37.36 12.88 -23.51
N LEU A 89 -36.48 13.36 -22.64
CA LEU A 89 -36.11 12.67 -21.41
C LEU A 89 -37.34 12.54 -20.49
N TRP A 90 -37.46 11.40 -19.80
CA TRP A 90 -38.57 11.20 -18.87
C TRP A 90 -38.62 12.31 -17.80
N PRO A 91 -39.79 12.93 -17.56
CA PRO A 91 -39.90 14.05 -16.63
C PRO A 91 -39.39 13.73 -15.23
N GLY A 92 -38.57 14.62 -14.69
CA GLY A 92 -38.05 14.53 -13.32
C GLY A 92 -36.69 13.86 -13.18
N LEU A 93 -36.15 13.17 -14.21
CA LEU A 93 -34.91 12.40 -14.08
C LEU A 93 -33.69 13.22 -13.62
N ILE A 94 -33.55 14.46 -14.12
CA ILE A 94 -32.44 15.36 -13.78
C ILE A 94 -32.84 16.45 -12.76
N ASP A 95 -34.07 16.41 -12.25
CA ASP A 95 -34.59 17.45 -11.35
C ASP A 95 -33.93 17.34 -9.98
N GLY A 96 -33.04 18.28 -9.67
CA GLY A 96 -32.30 18.34 -8.42
C GLY A 96 -30.81 18.03 -8.53
N VAL A 97 -30.30 17.74 -9.74
CA VAL A 97 -28.87 17.56 -9.97
C VAL A 97 -28.11 18.85 -9.57
N PRO A 98 -27.13 18.75 -8.64
CA PRO A 98 -26.34 19.89 -8.19
C PRO A 98 -25.58 20.57 -9.33
N GLU A 99 -25.37 21.88 -9.21
CA GLU A 99 -24.69 22.67 -10.25
C GLU A 99 -23.29 22.13 -10.58
N VAL A 100 -22.57 21.65 -9.57
CA VAL A 100 -21.23 21.05 -9.73
C VAL A 100 -21.22 19.76 -10.57
N LEU A 101 -22.33 19.03 -10.64
CA LEU A 101 -22.47 17.81 -11.44
C LEU A 101 -23.19 18.04 -12.78
N ARG A 102 -23.65 19.26 -13.07
CA ARG A 102 -24.29 19.58 -14.37
C ARG A 102 -23.43 19.30 -15.59
N PRO A 103 -22.09 19.44 -15.57
CA PRO A 103 -21.27 19.04 -16.71
C PRO A 103 -21.53 17.60 -17.16
N GLN A 104 -21.88 16.70 -16.23
CA GLN A 104 -22.19 15.30 -16.54
C GLN A 104 -23.55 15.12 -17.23
N VAL A 105 -24.51 16.04 -17.03
CA VAL A 105 -25.81 16.00 -17.73
C VAL A 105 -25.64 16.38 -19.21
N THR A 106 -24.64 17.20 -19.52
CA THR A 106 -24.34 17.69 -20.88
C THR A 106 -23.13 17.00 -21.49
N GLU A 107 -22.64 15.93 -20.88
CA GLU A 107 -21.47 15.19 -21.35
C GLU A 107 -21.78 14.59 -22.73
N PRO A 108 -21.01 14.94 -23.78
CA PRO A 108 -21.25 14.44 -25.12
C PRO A 108 -21.36 12.92 -25.22
N ALA A 109 -20.61 12.17 -24.39
CA ALA A 109 -20.69 10.71 -24.36
C ALA A 109 -22.04 10.15 -23.90
N PHE A 110 -22.89 10.96 -23.26
CA PHE A 110 -24.24 10.55 -22.82
C PHE A 110 -25.37 11.13 -23.68
N CYS A 111 -25.03 11.90 -24.71
CA CYS A 111 -26.01 12.60 -25.53
C CYS A 111 -26.19 11.95 -26.92
N ASP A 112 -27.38 12.09 -27.49
CA ASP A 112 -27.64 11.72 -28.88
C ASP A 112 -27.06 12.74 -29.89
N GLU A 113 -27.31 12.52 -31.19
CA GLU A 113 -26.83 13.38 -32.27
C GLU A 113 -27.33 14.84 -32.17
N ASP A 114 -28.46 15.06 -31.48
CA ASP A 114 -29.06 16.37 -31.24
C ASP A 114 -28.61 17.01 -29.91
N GLY A 115 -27.69 16.34 -29.19
CA GLY A 115 -27.14 16.80 -27.91
C GLY A 115 -28.11 16.63 -26.75
N GLN A 116 -29.13 15.78 -26.87
CA GLN A 116 -30.05 15.46 -25.77
C GLN A 116 -29.50 14.30 -24.94
N LEU A 117 -29.51 14.45 -23.61
CA LEU A 117 -29.14 13.37 -22.70
C LEU A 117 -30.04 12.16 -22.93
N VAL A 118 -29.44 11.00 -23.17
CA VAL A 118 -30.14 9.72 -23.29
C VAL A 118 -30.03 8.99 -21.96
N ALA A 119 -31.09 8.91 -21.17
CA ALA A 119 -31.07 8.17 -19.91
C ALA A 119 -32.47 7.68 -19.52
N THR A 120 -32.51 6.56 -18.79
CA THR A 120 -33.71 6.07 -18.10
C THR A 120 -33.59 6.21 -16.60
N THR A 121 -32.36 6.27 -16.07
CA THR A 121 -32.06 6.50 -14.65
C THR A 121 -30.89 7.46 -14.50
N VAL A 122 -31.02 8.42 -13.57
CA VAL A 122 -29.93 9.33 -13.16
C VAL A 122 -29.86 9.36 -11.64
N LEU A 123 -28.68 9.06 -11.08
CA LEU A 123 -28.39 9.13 -9.65
C LEU A 123 -27.17 10.01 -9.40
N TRP A 124 -27.08 10.62 -8.23
CA TRP A 124 -25.89 11.38 -7.83
C TRP A 124 -25.67 11.37 -6.33
N ARG A 125 -24.43 11.62 -5.91
CA ARG A 125 -24.06 11.81 -4.52
C ARG A 125 -22.90 12.80 -4.45
N LEU A 126 -23.02 13.88 -3.68
CA LEU A 126 -21.89 14.78 -3.43
C LEU A 126 -20.93 14.14 -2.41
N ALA A 127 -19.67 14.55 -2.43
CA ALA A 127 -18.65 14.04 -1.50
C ALA A 127 -19.02 14.23 -0.01
N GLY A 128 -19.81 15.27 0.29
CA GLY A 128 -20.31 15.57 1.64
C GLY A 128 -21.65 14.93 2.00
N ASP A 129 -22.32 14.26 1.06
CA ASP A 129 -23.64 13.66 1.30
C ASP A 129 -23.53 12.28 1.95
N ASP A 130 -24.51 11.95 2.79
CA ASP A 130 -24.62 10.66 3.47
C ASP A 130 -25.41 9.60 2.67
N ARG A 131 -25.99 9.98 1.54
CA ARG A 131 -26.85 9.11 0.71
C ARG A 131 -26.77 9.44 -0.77
N TRP A 132 -27.21 8.51 -1.62
CA TRP A 132 -27.48 8.79 -3.02
C TRP A 132 -28.82 9.48 -3.20
N HIS A 133 -28.87 10.32 -4.23
CA HIS A 133 -30.03 11.07 -4.67
C HIS A 133 -30.41 10.61 -6.07
N ALA A 134 -31.69 10.79 -6.39
CA ALA A 134 -32.26 10.58 -7.71
C ALA A 134 -33.18 11.77 -8.05
N GLY A 135 -33.57 11.87 -9.31
CA GLY A 135 -34.49 12.89 -9.80
C GLY A 135 -35.77 13.04 -8.95
N ASN A 136 -36.25 14.27 -8.78
CA ASN A 136 -37.42 14.55 -7.94
C ASN A 136 -38.74 14.39 -8.70
N GLY A 137 -39.74 13.80 -8.04
CA GLY A 137 -41.10 13.74 -8.56
C GLY A 137 -41.28 12.83 -9.79
N ILE A 138 -40.40 11.84 -9.96
CA ILE A 138 -40.48 10.88 -11.06
C ILE A 138 -41.77 10.08 -10.94
N ALA A 139 -42.60 10.12 -11.98
CA ALA A 139 -43.80 9.29 -12.09
C ALA A 139 -43.43 7.99 -12.82
N PHE A 140 -43.13 6.92 -12.09
CA PHE A 140 -42.77 5.64 -12.70
C PHE A 140 -43.99 4.97 -13.38
N PRO A 141 -43.84 4.44 -14.61
CA PRO A 141 -44.89 3.65 -15.24
C PRO A 141 -45.15 2.35 -14.47
N PRO A 142 -46.34 1.75 -14.62
CA PRO A 142 -46.61 0.43 -14.05
C PRO A 142 -45.68 -0.62 -14.70
N PRO A 143 -45.36 -1.73 -14.00
CA PRO A 143 -44.49 -2.76 -14.54
C PRO A 143 -44.99 -3.30 -15.88
N SER A 144 -44.07 -3.48 -16.83
CA SER A 144 -44.37 -3.83 -18.23
C SER A 144 -44.83 -5.29 -18.40
N GLY A 145 -44.73 -6.11 -17.35
CA GLY A 145 -45.13 -7.53 -17.37
C GLY A 145 -44.39 -8.36 -16.31
N PRO A 146 -44.51 -9.70 -16.35
CA PRO A 146 -43.85 -10.61 -15.41
C PRO A 146 -42.33 -10.79 -15.65
N TYR A 147 -41.78 -10.16 -16.69
CA TYR A 147 -40.35 -10.21 -17.09
C TYR A 147 -39.68 -8.83 -16.99
N ASP A 148 -40.24 -7.92 -16.21
CA ASP A 148 -39.68 -6.59 -15.94
C ASP A 148 -38.68 -6.69 -14.76
N ASP A 149 -37.60 -7.45 -14.98
CA ASP A 149 -36.64 -7.80 -13.93
C ASP A 149 -35.81 -6.58 -13.50
N ASN A 150 -35.54 -5.65 -14.42
CA ASN A 150 -34.81 -4.39 -14.15
C ASN A 150 -35.69 -3.27 -13.58
N GLY A 151 -37.02 -3.41 -13.67
CA GLY A 151 -37.99 -2.41 -13.25
C GLY A 151 -38.22 -1.30 -14.28
N PRO A 152 -39.18 -0.40 -14.01
CA PRO A 152 -39.72 0.51 -15.02
C PRO A 152 -38.70 1.50 -15.61
N ASP A 153 -37.60 1.79 -14.90
CA ASP A 153 -36.54 2.71 -15.28
C ASP A 153 -35.20 2.04 -15.61
N GLY A 154 -35.17 0.69 -15.62
CA GLY A 154 -33.97 -0.11 -15.88
C GLY A 154 -32.94 -0.12 -14.75
N SER A 155 -33.23 0.53 -13.61
CA SER A 155 -32.26 0.73 -12.53
C SER A 155 -31.73 -0.58 -11.91
N GLY A 156 -32.43 -1.70 -12.08
CA GLY A 156 -31.99 -3.03 -11.62
C GLY A 156 -30.66 -3.50 -12.22
N LEU A 157 -30.20 -2.95 -13.35
CA LEU A 157 -28.86 -3.26 -13.88
C LEU A 157 -27.71 -2.81 -12.94
N LEU A 158 -27.97 -1.86 -12.03
CA LEU A 158 -27.01 -1.41 -11.01
C LEU A 158 -26.94 -2.36 -9.82
N ASP A 159 -27.83 -3.33 -9.70
CA ASP A 159 -27.89 -4.23 -8.56
C ASP A 159 -26.60 -5.06 -8.37
N ILE A 160 -25.83 -5.29 -9.44
CA ILE A 160 -24.50 -5.93 -9.38
C ILE A 160 -23.54 -5.21 -8.41
N LEU A 161 -23.81 -3.93 -8.11
CA LEU A 161 -23.00 -3.08 -7.24
C LEU A 161 -23.43 -3.11 -5.76
N PHE A 162 -24.37 -3.97 -5.37
CA PHE A 162 -24.85 -4.10 -3.98
C PHE A 162 -23.93 -4.98 -3.10
N ASP A 163 -24.30 -5.14 -1.83
CA ASP A 163 -23.50 -5.84 -0.81
C ASP A 163 -23.27 -7.33 -1.12
N ASP A 164 -24.17 -7.94 -1.90
CA ASP A 164 -24.11 -9.31 -2.38
C ASP A 164 -23.41 -9.45 -3.74
N ILE A 165 -22.61 -8.45 -4.16
CA ILE A 165 -21.84 -8.42 -5.42
C ILE A 165 -21.08 -9.71 -5.72
N VAL A 166 -20.53 -10.41 -4.72
CA VAL A 166 -19.82 -11.69 -4.94
C VAL A 166 -20.77 -12.74 -5.51
N ASP A 167 -21.93 -12.91 -4.88
CA ASP A 167 -22.89 -13.93 -5.29
C ASP A 167 -23.54 -13.53 -6.63
N ARG A 168 -23.85 -12.24 -6.81
CA ARG A 168 -24.38 -11.70 -8.06
C ARG A 168 -23.42 -11.84 -9.24
N PHE A 169 -22.12 -11.61 -9.02
CA PHE A 169 -21.12 -11.78 -10.08
C PHE A 169 -20.94 -13.26 -10.45
N VAL A 170 -20.96 -14.16 -9.46
CA VAL A 170 -20.88 -15.60 -9.72
C VAL A 170 -22.08 -16.10 -10.53
N GLU A 171 -23.29 -15.63 -10.19
CA GLU A 171 -24.52 -15.91 -10.97
C GLU A 171 -24.42 -15.33 -12.38
N PHE A 172 -24.05 -14.04 -12.50
CA PHE A 172 -23.84 -13.39 -13.79
C PHE A 172 -22.84 -14.13 -14.68
N ALA A 173 -21.69 -14.54 -14.14
CA ALA A 173 -20.69 -15.28 -14.91
C ALA A 173 -21.20 -16.67 -15.33
N GLY A 174 -22.05 -17.30 -14.50
CA GLY A 174 -22.73 -18.55 -14.83
C GLY A 174 -23.71 -18.39 -15.99
N ASP A 175 -24.50 -17.32 -15.99
CA ASP A 175 -25.56 -17.11 -16.97
C ASP A 175 -25.03 -16.50 -18.28
N TYR A 176 -24.14 -15.52 -18.19
CA TYR A 176 -23.64 -14.76 -19.34
C TYR A 176 -22.46 -15.44 -20.04
N TYR A 177 -21.45 -15.88 -19.28
CA TYR A 177 -20.26 -16.53 -19.82
C TYR A 177 -20.38 -18.06 -19.89
N GLU A 178 -21.52 -18.63 -19.47
CA GLU A 178 -21.78 -20.07 -19.39
C GLU A 178 -20.67 -20.84 -18.64
N MET A 179 -20.09 -20.22 -17.60
CA MET A 179 -18.92 -20.77 -16.90
C MET A 179 -19.08 -20.83 -15.38
N THR A 180 -18.33 -21.74 -14.75
CA THR A 180 -18.22 -21.77 -13.28
C THR A 180 -16.97 -21.02 -12.85
N VAL A 181 -17.15 -20.01 -12.00
CA VAL A 181 -16.05 -19.22 -11.40
C VAL A 181 -15.84 -19.60 -9.92
N ASP A 182 -14.59 -19.53 -9.47
CA ASP A 182 -14.27 -19.76 -8.06
C ASP A 182 -14.76 -18.59 -7.21
N ARG A 183 -15.77 -18.84 -6.37
CA ARG A 183 -16.38 -17.83 -5.49
C ARG A 183 -15.36 -17.19 -4.54
N ALA A 184 -14.41 -17.94 -4.01
CA ALA A 184 -13.41 -17.40 -3.08
C ALA A 184 -12.41 -16.47 -3.79
N ALA A 185 -12.11 -16.76 -5.05
CA ALA A 185 -11.32 -15.87 -5.90
C ALA A 185 -12.09 -14.59 -6.26
N VAL A 186 -13.38 -14.68 -6.59
CA VAL A 186 -14.23 -13.49 -6.78
C VAL A 186 -14.30 -12.66 -5.50
N GLU A 187 -14.52 -13.30 -4.34
CA GLU A 187 -14.52 -12.64 -3.03
C GLU A 187 -13.19 -11.93 -2.73
N HIS A 188 -12.06 -12.51 -3.15
CA HIS A 188 -10.75 -11.87 -3.02
C HIS A 188 -10.65 -10.57 -3.81
N VAL A 189 -11.14 -10.56 -5.05
CA VAL A 189 -11.08 -9.40 -5.93
C VAL A 189 -12.08 -8.32 -5.50
N VAL A 190 -13.30 -8.71 -5.13
CA VAL A 190 -14.32 -7.79 -4.60
C VAL A 190 -13.89 -7.13 -3.29
N ALA A 191 -13.18 -7.86 -2.42
CA ALA A 191 -12.60 -7.31 -1.19
C ALA A 191 -11.42 -6.35 -1.44
N HIS A 192 -11.13 -6.02 -2.70
CA HIS A 192 -10.07 -5.10 -3.14
C HIS A 192 -8.68 -5.49 -2.61
N ARG A 193 -8.43 -6.80 -2.42
CA ARG A 193 -7.13 -7.32 -1.98
C ARG A 193 -6.17 -7.37 -3.17
N PRO A 194 -4.84 -7.22 -2.94
CA PRO A 194 -3.85 -7.31 -4.00
C PRO A 194 -4.02 -8.59 -4.84
N LEU A 195 -4.05 -8.45 -6.16
CA LEU A 195 -4.23 -9.58 -7.06
C LEU A 195 -2.96 -10.45 -7.06
N THR A 196 -3.13 -11.76 -6.87
CA THR A 196 -2.03 -12.74 -6.84
C THR A 196 -2.15 -13.71 -8.01
N ASP A 197 -1.03 -14.31 -8.42
CA ASP A 197 -1.02 -15.37 -9.44
C ASP A 197 -1.92 -16.56 -9.05
N THR A 198 -2.05 -16.85 -7.75
CA THR A 198 -2.96 -17.90 -7.25
C THR A 198 -4.42 -17.55 -7.53
N VAL A 199 -4.84 -16.32 -7.23
CA VAL A 199 -6.22 -15.86 -7.46
C VAL A 199 -6.49 -15.74 -8.96
N THR A 200 -5.56 -15.17 -9.73
CA THR A 200 -5.69 -15.07 -11.19
C THR A 200 -5.85 -16.43 -11.83
N ARG A 201 -5.03 -17.43 -11.47
CA ARG A 201 -5.12 -18.79 -12.03
C ARG A 201 -6.35 -19.57 -11.58
N ALA A 202 -6.92 -19.24 -10.42
CA ALA A 202 -8.17 -19.84 -9.97
C ALA A 202 -9.36 -19.38 -10.83
N LEU A 203 -9.32 -18.14 -11.32
CA LEU A 203 -10.34 -17.57 -12.21
C LEU A 203 -10.08 -17.92 -13.69
N ASN A 204 -8.82 -17.81 -14.14
CA ASN A 204 -8.40 -18.17 -15.48
C ASN A 204 -7.00 -18.83 -15.45
N PRO A 205 -6.90 -20.16 -15.63
CA PRO A 205 -5.64 -20.89 -15.55
C PRO A 205 -4.56 -20.47 -16.56
N GLN A 206 -4.95 -19.78 -17.65
CA GLN A 206 -4.04 -19.36 -18.72
C GLN A 206 -3.36 -18.01 -18.45
N LEU A 207 -3.89 -17.23 -17.51
CA LEU A 207 -3.39 -15.89 -17.20
C LEU A 207 -2.53 -15.88 -15.94
N THR A 208 -1.65 -14.88 -15.91
CA THR A 208 -0.86 -14.49 -14.76
C THR A 208 -1.11 -13.02 -14.44
N VAL A 209 -0.72 -12.60 -13.24
CA VAL A 209 -0.73 -11.17 -12.88
C VAL A 209 0.16 -10.35 -13.82
N ALA A 210 1.25 -10.93 -14.33
CA ALA A 210 2.15 -10.25 -15.26
C ALA A 210 1.46 -9.92 -16.59
N ASP A 211 0.58 -10.81 -17.08
CA ASP A 211 -0.16 -10.60 -18.33
C ASP A 211 -1.17 -9.45 -18.20
N LEU A 212 -1.71 -9.24 -17.00
CA LEU A 212 -2.73 -8.24 -16.68
C LEU A 212 -2.18 -6.90 -16.21
N ARG A 213 -0.85 -6.75 -16.12
CA ARG A 213 -0.22 -5.59 -15.47
C ARG A 213 -0.65 -4.25 -16.07
N VAL A 214 -0.78 -4.18 -17.40
CA VAL A 214 -1.20 -2.95 -18.09
C VAL A 214 -2.63 -2.58 -17.70
N ASP A 215 -3.55 -3.53 -17.79
CA ASP A 215 -4.95 -3.32 -17.42
C ASP A 215 -5.10 -2.95 -15.94
N LEU A 216 -4.41 -3.67 -15.05
CA LEU A 216 -4.45 -3.41 -13.60
C LEU A 216 -3.91 -2.03 -13.23
N THR A 217 -2.88 -1.56 -13.94
CA THR A 217 -2.34 -0.20 -13.78
C THR A 217 -3.35 0.85 -14.25
N GLU A 218 -3.98 0.63 -15.41
CA GLU A 218 -4.97 1.55 -15.97
C GLU A 218 -6.23 1.66 -15.09
N ILE A 219 -6.72 0.52 -14.59
CA ILE A 219 -7.85 0.43 -13.67
C ILE A 219 -7.47 0.97 -12.28
N GLY A 220 -6.18 0.94 -11.93
CA GLY A 220 -5.68 1.29 -10.60
C GLY A 220 -6.14 0.30 -9.54
N TYR A 221 -5.99 -1.01 -9.82
CA TYR A 221 -6.29 -2.11 -8.89
C TYR A 221 -4.99 -2.65 -8.27
N PRO A 222 -4.94 -2.97 -6.96
CA PRO A 222 -3.71 -3.38 -6.30
C PRO A 222 -3.19 -4.74 -6.81
N ILE A 223 -1.88 -4.82 -7.05
CA ILE A 223 -1.18 -6.06 -7.42
C ILE A 223 -0.35 -6.58 -6.25
N ALA A 224 -0.34 -7.89 -6.01
CA ALA A 224 0.60 -8.50 -5.08
C ALA A 224 2.03 -8.32 -5.61
N GLY A 225 2.79 -7.46 -4.94
CA GLY A 225 4.10 -7.00 -5.40
C GLY A 225 4.16 -5.51 -5.77
N ASP A 226 3.04 -4.85 -6.11
CA ASP A 226 3.01 -3.38 -6.31
C ASP A 226 2.86 -2.62 -4.98
N GLY A 227 2.56 -3.34 -3.89
CA GLY A 227 2.80 -2.88 -2.52
C GLY A 227 4.20 -3.23 -1.97
N ALA A 228 5.01 -3.99 -2.71
CA ALA A 228 6.38 -4.28 -2.31
C ALA A 228 7.26 -3.11 -2.75
N ALA A 229 7.80 -2.39 -1.77
CA ALA A 229 8.68 -1.28 -2.05
C ALA A 229 9.86 -1.75 -2.90
N THR A 230 10.09 -1.07 -4.04
CA THR A 230 11.36 -1.20 -4.75
C THR A 230 12.43 -0.50 -3.93
N VAL A 231 13.51 -1.21 -3.66
CA VAL A 231 14.63 -0.76 -2.83
C VAL A 231 15.82 -0.52 -3.74
N GLU A 232 16.33 0.71 -3.74
CA GLU A 232 17.62 1.01 -4.35
C GLU A 232 18.74 0.53 -3.41
N VAL A 233 19.59 -0.38 -3.91
CA VAL A 233 20.71 -0.94 -3.15
C VAL A 233 22.00 -0.47 -3.80
N GLY A 234 22.79 0.29 -3.04
CA GLY A 234 24.05 0.88 -3.50
C GLY A 234 25.29 0.14 -3.01
N PRO A 235 26.47 0.36 -3.63
CA PRO A 235 27.71 -0.30 -3.23
C PRO A 235 28.23 0.13 -1.84
N HIS A 236 27.65 1.18 -1.26
CA HIS A 236 27.96 1.70 0.07
C HIS A 236 26.81 1.51 1.07
N GLY A 237 25.83 0.65 0.75
CA GLY A 237 24.77 0.25 1.70
C GLY A 237 25.32 -0.65 2.81
N ALA A 238 24.56 -0.82 3.90
CA ALA A 238 25.06 -1.49 5.09
C ALA A 238 25.50 -2.94 4.82
N PHE A 239 24.69 -3.72 4.10
CA PHE A 239 25.04 -5.10 3.72
C PHE A 239 26.17 -5.19 2.69
N SER A 240 26.39 -4.14 1.90
CA SER A 240 27.45 -4.09 0.89
C SER A 240 28.81 -3.69 1.48
N ALA A 241 28.81 -2.84 2.51
CA ALA A 241 30.02 -2.35 3.15
C ALA A 241 30.48 -3.21 4.34
N ASN A 242 29.54 -3.75 5.13
CA ASN A 242 29.86 -4.47 6.35
C ASN A 242 30.27 -5.92 6.09
N SER A 243 31.15 -6.43 6.95
CA SER A 243 31.61 -7.83 6.91
C SER A 243 31.97 -8.34 8.29
N VAL A 244 31.99 -9.67 8.46
CA VAL A 244 32.25 -10.34 9.74
C VAL A 244 33.53 -11.16 9.68
N GLY A 245 34.31 -11.09 10.76
CA GLY A 245 35.54 -11.85 10.92
C GLY A 245 36.71 -11.36 10.07
N LEU A 246 37.88 -11.99 10.25
CA LEU A 246 39.10 -11.60 9.54
C LEU A 246 39.05 -11.91 8.04
N ASP A 247 38.23 -12.89 7.65
CA ASP A 247 38.04 -13.30 6.26
C ASP A 247 37.04 -12.41 5.50
N ARG A 248 36.48 -11.38 6.17
CA ARG A 248 35.47 -10.46 5.62
C ARG A 248 34.27 -11.19 5.01
N ALA A 249 33.70 -12.14 5.75
CA ALA A 249 32.48 -12.82 5.33
C ALA A 249 31.31 -11.83 5.21
N PRO A 250 30.33 -12.05 4.31
CA PRO A 250 29.15 -11.21 4.21
C PRO A 250 28.45 -11.02 5.56
N PHE A 251 27.96 -9.80 5.82
CA PHE A 251 27.25 -9.51 7.05
C PHE A 251 25.88 -10.23 7.06
N PRO A 252 25.56 -11.06 8.05
CA PRO A 252 24.29 -11.78 8.07
C PRO A 252 23.14 -10.82 8.40
N LEU A 253 21.99 -11.07 7.78
CA LEU A 253 20.75 -10.46 8.25
C LEU A 253 20.43 -11.07 9.60
N SER A 254 20.15 -10.23 10.59
CA SER A 254 19.47 -10.69 11.79
C SER A 254 18.22 -9.85 12.01
N PHE A 255 17.17 -10.50 12.46
CA PHE A 255 15.90 -9.87 12.73
C PHE A 255 15.28 -10.51 13.94
N SER A 256 14.80 -9.70 14.86
CA SER A 256 14.06 -10.13 16.03
C SER A 256 12.93 -9.15 16.29
N VAL A 257 11.74 -9.69 16.57
CA VAL A 257 10.57 -8.87 16.88
C VAL A 257 9.84 -9.40 18.10
N ARG A 258 9.41 -8.48 18.97
CA ARG A 258 8.51 -8.80 20.09
C ARG A 258 7.52 -7.68 20.33
N GLU A 259 6.34 -8.06 20.82
CA GLU A 259 5.33 -7.12 21.28
C GLU A 259 5.51 -6.89 22.78
N THR A 260 5.52 -5.63 23.22
CA THR A 260 5.60 -5.26 24.63
C THR A 260 5.00 -3.88 24.84
N GLY A 261 4.33 -3.63 25.97
CA GLY A 261 3.81 -2.29 26.28
C GLY A 261 2.80 -1.70 25.27
N GLY A 262 2.25 -2.50 24.34
CA GLY A 262 1.40 -2.02 23.24
C GLY A 262 2.18 -1.51 22.03
N SER A 263 3.50 -1.70 21.99
CA SER A 263 4.36 -1.44 20.84
C SER A 263 5.08 -2.71 20.37
N TRP A 264 5.59 -2.66 19.15
CA TRP A 264 6.43 -3.68 18.54
C TRP A 264 7.87 -3.21 18.59
N MET A 265 8.74 -4.01 19.19
CA MET A 265 10.18 -3.79 19.23
C MET A 265 10.87 -4.70 18.23
N VAL A 266 11.53 -4.10 17.25
CA VAL A 266 12.34 -4.76 16.25
C VAL A 266 13.82 -4.48 16.54
N THR A 267 14.63 -5.51 16.59
CA THR A 267 16.10 -5.40 16.61
C THR A 267 16.65 -6.17 15.43
N ALA A 268 17.49 -5.53 14.62
CA ALA A 268 17.93 -6.10 13.36
C ALA A 268 19.33 -5.65 12.94
N THR A 269 19.88 -6.34 11.94
CA THR A 269 21.16 -6.03 11.30
C THR A 269 21.09 -6.32 9.80
N ALA A 270 21.84 -5.65 8.92
CA ALA A 270 22.44 -4.32 9.06
C ALA A 270 21.70 -3.39 8.10
N ALA A 271 21.46 -2.14 8.50
CA ALA A 271 20.82 -1.14 7.63
C ALA A 271 21.17 0.27 8.11
N GLN A 272 21.39 1.16 7.15
CA GLN A 272 21.51 2.58 7.40
C GLN A 272 20.14 3.17 7.71
N ALA A 273 20.11 4.24 8.50
CA ALA A 273 18.88 4.99 8.72
C ALA A 273 18.27 5.50 7.40
N ALA A 274 19.12 5.87 6.43
CA ALA A 274 18.69 6.28 5.09
C ALA A 274 17.97 5.14 4.33
N GLU A 275 18.44 3.90 4.45
CA GLU A 275 17.85 2.71 3.81
C GLU A 275 16.49 2.33 4.40
N LEU A 276 16.17 2.84 5.59
CA LEU A 276 14.91 2.61 6.31
C LEU A 276 14.00 3.85 6.39
N ALA A 277 14.44 5.00 5.86
CA ALA A 277 13.77 6.27 6.11
C ALA A 277 12.31 6.26 5.65
N ASP A 278 12.02 5.72 4.47
CA ASP A 278 10.67 5.60 3.93
C ASP A 278 9.79 4.65 4.75
N VAL A 279 10.33 3.51 5.20
CA VAL A 279 9.65 2.56 6.10
C VAL A 279 9.25 3.24 7.42
N LEU A 280 10.15 4.04 8.01
CA LEU A 280 9.88 4.78 9.24
C LEU A 280 8.83 5.88 9.02
N MET A 281 8.87 6.55 7.87
CA MET A 281 7.94 7.62 7.52
C MET A 281 6.50 7.14 7.34
N LEU A 282 6.27 5.89 6.91
CA LEU A 282 4.92 5.33 6.72
C LEU A 282 4.07 5.37 8.00
N ALA A 283 4.69 5.16 9.16
CA ALA A 283 3.99 5.05 10.45
C ALA A 283 4.12 6.28 11.35
N GLY A 284 5.10 7.15 11.11
CA GLY A 284 5.40 8.31 11.95
C GLY A 284 4.50 9.53 11.70
N ASN A 285 4.40 10.39 12.71
CA ASN A 285 3.79 11.72 12.62
C ASN A 285 4.56 12.68 11.68
N ASP A 286 3.98 13.85 11.39
CA ASP A 286 4.54 14.83 10.43
C ASP A 286 5.84 15.50 10.87
N THR A 287 6.24 15.37 12.14
CA THR A 287 7.49 15.94 12.66
C THR A 287 8.38 14.84 13.20
N ILE A 288 9.66 14.89 12.83
CA ILE A 288 10.71 13.99 13.34
C ILE A 288 11.65 14.82 14.22
N MET A 289 11.91 14.32 15.41
CA MET A 289 12.90 14.86 16.32
C MET A 289 14.15 13.99 16.31
N VAL A 290 15.29 14.59 15.99
CA VAL A 290 16.62 13.98 16.09
C VAL A 290 17.17 14.32 17.47
N VAL A 291 17.32 13.34 18.34
CA VAL A 291 17.69 13.53 19.77
C VAL A 291 19.07 13.01 20.13
N GLY A 292 19.55 11.99 19.41
CA GLY A 292 20.88 11.43 19.57
C GLY A 292 21.56 11.41 18.22
N LEU A 293 22.73 12.03 18.11
CA LEU A 293 23.50 12.02 16.88
C LEU A 293 24.97 12.12 17.22
N GLU A 294 25.72 11.09 16.87
CA GLU A 294 27.18 11.09 16.92
C GLU A 294 27.71 10.81 15.52
N THR A 295 28.73 11.57 15.11
CA THR A 295 29.41 11.36 13.84
C THR A 295 30.83 10.85 14.08
N ASN A 296 31.26 9.84 13.35
CA ASN A 296 32.68 9.54 13.20
C ASN A 296 33.18 10.18 11.91
N SER A 297 33.91 11.30 12.02
CA SER A 297 34.62 11.84 10.87
C SER A 297 36.04 11.28 10.86
N PHE A 298 36.30 10.31 9.97
CA PHE A 298 37.68 9.88 9.67
C PHE A 298 38.43 10.89 8.77
N LEU A 299 37.74 11.93 8.28
CA LEU A 299 38.28 12.97 7.40
C LEU A 299 38.60 14.28 8.11
N ASP A 300 38.13 14.44 9.35
CA ASP A 300 38.48 15.55 10.22
C ASP A 300 39.57 15.10 11.19
N GLU A 301 40.81 15.53 10.95
CA GLU A 301 41.96 15.22 11.82
C GLU A 301 41.77 15.77 13.25
N GLU A 302 40.83 16.70 13.46
CA GLU A 302 40.48 17.22 14.79
C GLU A 302 39.36 16.43 15.48
N TYR A 303 38.76 15.43 14.82
CA TYR A 303 37.66 14.59 15.33
C TYR A 303 36.47 15.40 15.90
N GLN A 304 36.15 16.58 15.34
CA GLN A 304 35.05 17.39 15.86
C GLN A 304 33.70 16.84 15.39
N GLN A 305 32.88 16.38 16.33
CA GLN A 305 31.51 15.97 16.05
C GLN A 305 30.67 17.16 15.61
N TRP A 306 29.95 17.01 14.50
CA TRP A 306 29.02 18.03 14.06
C TRP A 306 27.72 17.93 14.84
N ARG A 307 27.23 19.08 15.30
CA ARG A 307 25.93 19.15 15.95
C ARG A 307 24.79 18.91 14.94
N PRO A 308 23.65 18.33 15.35
CA PRO A 308 22.51 18.07 14.46
C PRO A 308 22.05 19.26 13.62
N SER A 309 22.01 20.47 14.18
CA SER A 309 21.62 21.71 13.47
C SER A 309 22.60 22.09 12.37
N ARG A 310 23.90 21.85 12.57
CA ARG A 310 24.92 22.09 11.55
C ARG A 310 24.74 21.14 10.38
N ILE A 311 24.46 19.86 10.66
CA ILE A 311 24.18 18.85 9.64
C ILE A 311 22.90 19.22 8.89
N ALA A 312 21.82 19.55 9.60
CA ALA A 312 20.56 19.95 8.98
C ALA A 312 20.73 21.20 8.08
N ALA A 313 21.52 22.18 8.51
CA ALA A 313 21.84 23.36 7.72
C ALA A 313 22.64 23.02 6.45
N GLU A 314 23.66 22.17 6.55
CA GLU A 314 24.47 21.73 5.40
C GLU A 314 23.62 20.96 4.38
N GLN A 315 22.69 20.14 4.87
CA GLN A 315 21.73 19.41 4.03
C GLN A 315 20.64 20.33 3.43
N GLY A 316 20.55 21.59 3.87
CA GLY A 316 19.50 22.53 3.48
C GLY A 316 18.10 22.06 3.89
N VAL A 317 18.01 21.39 5.04
CA VAL A 317 16.76 20.98 5.68
C VAL A 317 16.24 22.13 6.53
N SER A 318 14.92 22.30 6.60
CA SER A 318 14.31 23.27 7.50
C SER A 318 14.17 22.64 8.88
N PHE A 319 14.64 23.32 9.92
CA PHE A 319 14.63 22.77 11.26
C PHE A 319 14.32 23.82 12.32
N GLU A 320 13.79 23.34 13.44
CA GLU A 320 13.77 24.05 14.71
C GLU A 320 14.81 23.42 15.64
N VAL A 321 15.56 24.26 16.36
CA VAL A 321 16.57 23.78 17.33
C VAL A 321 16.04 23.94 18.73
N HIS A 322 16.09 22.87 19.50
CA HIS A 322 15.88 22.89 20.94
C HIS A 322 17.22 22.64 21.65
N GLN A 323 17.63 23.57 22.50
CA GLN A 323 18.83 23.40 23.33
C GLN A 323 18.45 22.58 24.56
N VAL A 324 19.13 21.45 24.75
CA VAL A 324 18.80 20.51 25.82
C VAL A 324 19.10 21.15 27.17
N ALA A 325 18.09 21.21 28.05
CA ALA A 325 18.24 21.82 29.36
C ALA A 325 19.24 21.03 30.24
N ALA A 326 19.81 21.69 31.25
CA ALA A 326 20.85 21.14 32.12
C ALA A 326 20.49 19.81 32.82
N LEU A 327 19.20 19.48 32.94
CA LEU A 327 18.72 18.22 33.52
C LEU A 327 18.82 17.02 32.56
N ALA A 328 18.82 17.27 31.25
CA ALA A 328 19.02 16.28 30.20
C ALA A 328 20.44 16.34 29.61
N ALA A 329 21.20 17.40 29.92
CA ALA A 329 22.61 17.52 29.57
C ALA A 329 23.47 16.47 30.30
N GLY A 330 24.28 15.72 29.55
CA GLY A 330 25.19 14.71 30.09
C GLY A 330 24.62 13.29 30.15
N VAL A 331 23.43 13.05 29.59
CA VAL A 331 22.98 11.69 29.28
C VAL A 331 23.85 11.13 28.15
N VAL A 332 24.46 9.97 28.39
CA VAL A 332 25.36 9.32 27.42
C VAL A 332 24.57 8.91 26.18
N GLY A 333 25.04 9.31 24.99
CA GLY A 333 24.43 8.98 23.70
C GLY A 333 23.39 9.99 23.18
N LEU A 334 23.14 11.09 23.92
CA LEU A 334 22.24 12.17 23.48
C LEU A 334 22.99 13.46 23.18
N SER A 335 22.51 14.19 22.18
CA SER A 335 23.09 15.45 21.71
C SER A 335 22.81 16.60 22.67
N GLU A 336 23.68 17.63 22.71
CA GLU A 336 23.42 18.88 23.44
C GLU A 336 22.23 19.69 22.88
N GLU A 337 21.81 19.35 21.66
CA GLU A 337 20.65 19.93 20.99
C GLU A 337 19.82 18.84 20.30
N ALA A 338 18.50 19.02 20.29
CA ALA A 338 17.60 18.28 19.43
C ALA A 338 17.16 19.14 18.26
N VAL A 339 17.00 18.55 17.09
CA VAL A 339 16.42 19.24 15.92
C VAL A 339 15.10 18.61 15.54
N LEU A 340 14.11 19.46 15.31
CA LEU A 340 12.81 19.08 14.80
C LEU A 340 12.77 19.41 13.32
N ILE A 341 12.53 18.41 12.49
CA ILE A 341 12.41 18.53 11.04
C ILE A 341 11.05 18.01 10.61
N ARG A 342 10.56 18.48 9.48
CA ARG A 342 9.38 17.85 8.88
C ARG A 342 9.73 16.45 8.39
N ARG A 343 8.80 15.51 8.56
CA ARG A 343 8.95 14.11 8.17
C ARG A 343 9.39 13.96 6.73
N GLU A 344 8.83 14.73 5.79
CA GLU A 344 9.23 14.68 4.38
C GLU A 344 10.70 15.08 4.11
N GLN A 345 11.36 15.74 5.07
CA GLN A 345 12.76 16.15 4.94
C GLN A 345 13.74 15.13 5.52
N LEU A 346 13.27 14.05 6.15
CA LEU A 346 14.14 13.02 6.72
C LEU A 346 15.08 12.36 5.68
N PRO A 347 14.64 11.98 4.46
CA PRO A 347 15.55 11.42 3.46
C PRO A 347 16.66 12.39 3.06
N ARG A 348 16.32 13.69 2.95
CA ARG A 348 17.28 14.75 2.66
C ARG A 348 18.24 14.96 3.82
N PHE A 349 17.76 14.92 5.06
CA PHE A 349 18.60 15.02 6.25
C PHE A 349 19.64 13.89 6.30
N LEU A 350 19.28 12.67 5.90
CA LEU A 350 20.16 11.49 5.95
C LEU A 350 21.04 11.29 4.69
N ALA A 351 20.90 12.15 3.68
CA ALA A 351 21.54 11.93 2.39
C ALA A 351 23.06 12.16 2.43
N GLY A 352 23.84 11.16 2.01
CA GLY A 352 25.28 11.33 1.73
C GLY A 352 26.21 11.42 2.95
N TRP A 353 25.75 10.98 4.13
CA TRP A 353 26.60 10.85 5.33
C TRP A 353 26.14 9.68 6.20
N TYR A 354 27.02 9.25 7.13
CA TYR A 354 26.82 8.07 7.95
C TYR A 354 26.96 8.41 9.44
N PRO A 355 25.88 8.36 10.23
CA PRO A 355 25.96 8.54 11.67
C PRO A 355 26.62 7.34 12.34
N TYR A 356 27.46 7.60 13.35
CA TYR A 356 27.95 6.58 14.27
C TYR A 356 26.84 6.12 15.22
N ASN A 357 26.11 7.08 15.79
CA ASN A 357 24.89 6.84 16.56
C ASN A 357 23.81 7.77 16.03
N LEU A 358 22.58 7.26 15.91
CA LEU A 358 21.42 8.07 15.55
C LEU A 358 20.19 7.59 16.29
N THR A 359 19.51 8.52 16.96
CA THR A 359 18.20 8.28 17.57
C THR A 359 17.20 9.30 17.05
N LEU A 360 16.11 8.80 16.48
CA LEU A 360 15.00 9.55 15.92
C LEU A 360 13.73 9.15 16.63
N VAL A 361 12.83 10.11 16.86
CA VAL A 361 11.47 9.84 17.31
C VAL A 361 10.51 10.72 16.53
N ASP A 362 9.36 10.18 16.16
CA ASP A 362 8.30 11.02 15.64
C ASP A 362 7.61 11.77 16.78
N VAL A 363 7.14 12.99 16.52
CA VAL A 363 6.51 13.83 17.53
C VAL A 363 5.11 14.25 17.07
N PRO A 364 4.08 14.08 17.90
CA PRO A 364 2.75 14.57 17.58
C PRO A 364 2.68 16.09 17.73
N ALA A 365 2.19 16.78 16.71
CA ALA A 365 2.06 18.25 16.67
C ALA A 365 3.41 19.00 16.90
N THR A 366 3.35 20.31 17.14
CA THR A 366 4.51 21.13 17.51
C THR A 366 4.70 21.08 19.03
N PRO A 367 5.66 20.31 19.58
CA PRO A 367 5.83 20.17 21.02
C PRO A 367 6.34 21.48 21.64
N SER A 368 5.95 21.74 22.89
CA SER A 368 6.60 22.78 23.70
C SER A 368 8.01 22.35 24.11
N ALA A 369 8.87 23.32 24.42
CA ALA A 369 10.23 23.08 24.93
C ALA A 369 10.28 22.11 26.12
N ALA A 370 9.32 22.22 27.05
CA ALA A 370 9.23 21.33 28.21
C ALA A 370 8.88 19.88 27.82
N GLN A 371 8.03 19.70 26.81
CA GLN A 371 7.71 18.37 26.28
C GLN A 371 8.93 17.76 25.58
N VAL A 372 9.69 18.56 24.82
CA VAL A 372 10.93 18.09 24.20
C VAL A 372 11.93 17.60 25.27
N ASP A 373 12.15 18.38 26.33
CA ASP A 373 13.03 17.95 27.43
C ASP A 373 12.53 16.66 28.11
N GLU A 374 11.23 16.51 28.34
CA GLU A 374 10.63 15.30 28.90
C GLU A 374 10.86 14.08 28.00
N MET A 375 10.61 14.22 26.69
CA MET A 375 10.85 13.15 25.72
C MET A 375 12.32 12.73 25.71
N ILE A 376 13.25 13.69 25.73
CA ILE A 376 14.69 13.44 25.77
C ILE A 376 15.09 12.67 27.04
N VAL A 377 14.56 13.04 28.21
CA VAL A 377 14.81 12.31 29.46
C VAL A 377 14.27 10.89 29.39
N VAL A 378 13.06 10.70 28.88
CA VAL A 378 12.43 9.37 28.75
C VAL A 378 13.25 8.47 27.82
N ILE A 379 13.64 8.98 26.65
CA ILE A 379 14.48 8.24 25.69
C ILE A 379 15.85 7.93 26.30
N GLY A 380 16.46 8.92 26.96
CA GLY A 380 17.80 8.83 27.52
C GLY A 380 17.95 7.97 28.77
N THR A 381 16.84 7.70 29.47
CA THR A 381 16.84 6.87 30.70
C THR A 381 16.33 5.46 30.46
N ALA A 382 15.70 5.20 29.32
CA ALA A 382 15.26 3.87 28.94
C ALA A 382 16.44 2.92 28.75
N THR A 383 16.29 1.69 29.24
CA THR A 383 17.24 0.62 28.90
C THR A 383 16.97 0.10 27.49
N TYR A 384 17.98 -0.49 26.83
CA TYR A 384 17.87 -0.95 25.43
C TYR A 384 16.66 -1.88 25.16
N ASP A 385 16.26 -2.68 26.16
CA ASP A 385 15.15 -3.63 26.05
C ASP A 385 13.81 -3.07 26.59
N GLU A 386 13.75 -1.80 26.98
CA GLU A 386 12.54 -1.18 27.54
C GLU A 386 11.77 -0.39 26.47
N PRO A 387 10.45 -0.61 26.32
CA PRO A 387 9.66 0.18 25.39
C PRO A 387 9.53 1.62 25.87
N VAL A 388 9.79 2.56 24.97
CA VAL A 388 9.83 4.00 25.21
C VAL A 388 8.51 4.65 24.79
N LEU A 389 7.93 4.21 23.66
CA LEU A 389 6.71 4.82 23.10
C LEU A 389 5.50 4.84 24.06
N PRO A 390 5.29 3.87 24.96
CA PRO A 390 4.20 3.95 25.94
C PRO A 390 4.27 5.17 26.87
N ALA A 391 5.48 5.72 27.07
CA ALA A 391 5.71 6.94 27.84
C ALA A 391 5.71 8.22 26.98
N LEU A 392 5.75 8.10 25.65
CA LEU A 392 5.78 9.22 24.70
C LEU A 392 4.41 9.37 24.04
N ALA A 393 3.49 10.03 24.74
CA ALA A 393 2.09 10.15 24.31
C ALA A 393 1.98 10.73 22.89
N GLY A 394 1.43 9.93 21.97
CA GLY A 394 1.15 10.29 20.57
C GLY A 394 2.31 10.07 19.60
N SER A 395 3.51 9.74 20.07
CA SER A 395 4.58 9.19 19.22
C SER A 395 4.23 7.76 18.81
N ARG A 396 4.61 7.40 17.59
CA ARG A 396 4.28 6.13 16.95
C ARG A 396 5.51 5.34 16.52
N VAL A 397 6.66 5.97 16.36
CA VAL A 397 7.90 5.37 15.84
C VAL A 397 9.12 5.97 16.54
N LEU A 398 9.97 5.10 17.09
CA LEU A 398 11.31 5.42 17.57
C LEU A 398 12.30 4.58 16.76
N PHE A 399 13.36 5.22 16.24
CA PHE A 399 14.49 4.54 15.60
C PHE A 399 15.76 4.80 16.40
N SER A 400 16.58 3.77 16.58
CA SER A 400 17.93 3.88 17.11
C SER A 400 18.89 3.04 16.29
N GLY A 401 19.96 3.64 15.77
CA GLY A 401 20.98 2.96 14.98
C GLY A 401 22.38 3.16 15.55
N HIS A 402 23.23 2.14 15.44
CA HIS A 402 24.65 2.20 15.78
C HIS A 402 25.49 1.63 14.63
N ASP A 403 26.35 2.49 14.07
CA ASP A 403 27.38 2.13 13.10
C ASP A 403 26.86 1.38 11.87
N ASP A 404 25.59 1.63 11.49
CA ASP A 404 24.75 0.89 10.53
C ASP A 404 24.69 -0.65 10.66
N CYS A 405 25.44 -1.21 11.61
CA CYS A 405 25.49 -2.62 11.96
C CYS A 405 24.28 -3.04 12.79
N TYR A 406 23.78 -2.18 13.68
CA TYR A 406 22.66 -2.47 14.57
C TYR A 406 21.55 -1.45 14.42
N VAL A 407 20.34 -1.97 14.24
CA VAL A 407 19.12 -1.19 14.12
C VAL A 407 18.13 -1.65 15.17
N ALA A 408 17.54 -0.70 15.88
CA ALA A 408 16.37 -0.89 16.73
C ALA A 408 15.25 0.02 16.25
N VAL A 409 14.05 -0.54 16.09
CA VAL A 409 12.83 0.20 15.78
C VAL A 409 11.76 -0.18 16.79
N GLU A 410 11.22 0.81 17.48
CA GLU A 410 9.99 0.65 18.25
C GLU A 410 8.84 1.33 17.49
N THR A 411 7.68 0.67 17.42
CA THR A 411 6.54 1.17 16.65
C THR A 411 5.21 0.74 17.23
N THR A 412 4.21 1.62 17.21
CA THR A 412 2.81 1.25 17.52
C THR A 412 2.07 0.69 16.29
N ASP A 413 2.68 0.75 15.10
CA ASP A 413 2.10 0.26 13.87
C ASP A 413 2.53 -1.18 13.56
N ARG A 414 1.56 -2.09 13.53
CA ARG A 414 1.78 -3.52 13.29
C ARG A 414 2.35 -3.84 11.90
N ALA A 415 2.27 -2.92 10.93
CA ALA A 415 2.81 -3.14 9.59
C ALA A 415 4.33 -2.95 9.51
N VAL A 416 4.91 -2.14 10.39
CA VAL A 416 6.33 -1.76 10.34
C VAL A 416 7.29 -2.94 10.53
N PRO A 417 7.07 -3.91 11.44
CA PRO A 417 7.97 -5.05 11.56
C PRO A 417 8.13 -5.87 10.27
N ALA A 418 7.02 -6.08 9.54
CA ALA A 418 7.06 -6.78 8.25
C ALA A 418 7.75 -5.92 7.18
N ALA A 419 7.50 -4.61 7.15
CA ALA A 419 8.18 -3.70 6.23
C ALA A 419 9.70 -3.66 6.47
N VAL A 420 10.14 -3.66 7.73
CA VAL A 420 11.57 -3.71 8.10
C VAL A 420 12.21 -5.04 7.65
N LEU A 421 11.61 -6.19 7.97
CA LEU A 421 12.18 -7.47 7.53
C LEU A 421 12.21 -7.60 6.00
N GLY A 422 11.15 -7.18 5.30
CA GLY A 422 11.10 -7.16 3.85
C GLY A 422 12.19 -6.27 3.23
N ARG A 423 12.41 -5.07 3.81
CA ARG A 423 13.48 -4.15 3.42
C ARG A 423 14.86 -4.78 3.62
N LEU A 424 15.12 -5.40 4.76
CA LEU A 424 16.40 -6.05 5.04
C LEU A 424 16.69 -7.21 4.08
N LEU A 425 15.68 -8.00 3.72
CA LEU A 425 15.81 -9.07 2.72
C LEU A 425 16.17 -8.51 1.34
N ALA A 426 15.53 -7.40 0.93
CA ALA A 426 15.85 -6.73 -0.33
C ALA A 426 17.28 -6.16 -0.33
N LEU A 427 17.70 -5.51 0.76
CA LEU A 427 19.06 -4.98 0.89
C LEU A 427 20.12 -6.09 0.87
N LEU A 428 19.88 -7.20 1.57
CA LEU A 428 20.78 -8.37 1.58
C LEU A 428 20.90 -8.99 0.17
N VAL A 429 19.80 -9.16 -0.56
CA VAL A 429 19.86 -9.68 -1.93
C VAL A 429 20.55 -8.70 -2.87
N GLY A 430 20.22 -7.41 -2.74
CA GLY A 430 20.85 -6.38 -3.55
C GLY A 430 22.34 -6.28 -3.34
N SER A 431 22.85 -6.53 -2.13
CA SER A 431 24.29 -6.53 -1.86
C SER A 431 25.04 -7.65 -2.59
N ALA A 432 24.36 -8.73 -2.99
CA ALA A 432 24.93 -9.79 -3.83
C ALA A 432 24.91 -9.46 -5.33
N LEU A 433 24.08 -8.50 -5.75
CA LEU A 433 23.89 -8.08 -7.14
C LEU A 433 24.65 -6.78 -7.47
N VAL A 434 24.91 -5.96 -6.45
CA VAL A 434 25.58 -4.68 -6.59
C VAL A 434 27.06 -4.90 -6.91
N ASP A 435 27.58 -4.09 -7.83
CA ASP A 435 29.02 -4.02 -8.12
C ASP A 435 29.46 -2.55 -7.93
N THR A 436 29.53 -1.77 -9.01
CA THR A 436 29.89 -0.35 -8.98
C THR A 436 28.70 0.60 -9.14
N THR A 437 27.53 0.08 -9.54
CA THR A 437 26.30 0.84 -9.75
C THR A 437 25.19 0.34 -8.84
N MET A 438 24.23 1.21 -8.51
CA MET A 438 23.05 0.83 -7.75
C MET A 438 22.21 -0.21 -8.50
N VAL A 439 21.51 -1.05 -7.75
CA VAL A 439 20.56 -2.05 -8.28
C VAL A 439 19.22 -1.88 -7.59
N GLU A 440 18.14 -2.09 -8.33
CA GLU A 440 16.79 -2.10 -7.78
C GLU A 440 16.39 -3.53 -7.40
N VAL A 441 15.95 -3.70 -6.15
CA VAL A 441 15.43 -4.96 -5.65
C VAL A 441 14.04 -4.73 -5.08
N THR A 442 13.06 -5.44 -5.60
CA THR A 442 11.70 -5.40 -5.04
C THR A 442 11.71 -6.20 -3.74
N ALA A 443 11.13 -5.66 -2.67
CA ALA A 443 11.00 -6.39 -1.40
C ALA A 443 10.07 -7.62 -1.56
N PRO A 444 10.14 -8.63 -0.67
CA PRO A 444 9.11 -9.65 -0.60
C PRO A 444 7.76 -9.03 -0.24
N ASP A 445 6.68 -9.66 -0.70
CA ASP A 445 5.34 -9.21 -0.36
C ASP A 445 5.06 -9.31 1.15
N VAL A 446 4.20 -8.42 1.66
CA VAL A 446 3.92 -8.30 3.10
C VAL A 446 3.38 -9.59 3.69
N GLU A 447 2.56 -10.35 2.96
CA GLU A 447 1.97 -11.61 3.44
C GLU A 447 3.06 -12.67 3.65
N THR A 448 3.99 -12.81 2.69
CA THR A 448 5.15 -13.69 2.83
C THR A 448 6.01 -13.31 4.04
N VAL A 449 6.28 -12.03 4.24
CA VAL A 449 7.07 -11.58 5.40
C VAL A 449 6.33 -11.80 6.72
N GLN A 450 5.02 -11.54 6.77
CA GLN A 450 4.18 -11.80 7.95
C GLN A 450 4.18 -13.29 8.32
N ARG A 451 4.05 -14.19 7.34
CA ARG A 451 4.16 -15.64 7.58
C ARG A 451 5.50 -16.02 8.20
N LEU A 452 6.62 -15.45 7.75
CA LEU A 452 7.93 -15.69 8.38
C LEU A 452 7.95 -15.23 9.85
N ILE A 453 7.39 -14.05 10.14
CA ILE A 453 7.33 -13.49 11.50
C ILE A 453 6.41 -14.32 12.43
N GLU A 454 5.37 -14.95 11.88
CA GLU A 454 4.48 -15.86 12.60
C GLU A 454 5.17 -17.21 12.89
N GLU A 455 5.97 -17.72 11.95
CA GLU A 455 6.74 -18.95 12.10
C GLU A 455 7.86 -18.83 13.14
N SER A 456 8.58 -17.70 13.14
CA SER A 456 9.60 -17.40 14.15
C SER A 456 9.69 -15.91 14.41
N ARG A 457 9.90 -15.57 15.69
CA ARG A 457 10.18 -14.20 16.12
C ARG A 457 11.64 -13.79 15.90
N HIS A 458 12.53 -14.74 15.63
CA HIS A 458 13.95 -14.53 15.45
C HIS A 458 14.45 -15.25 14.19
N TRP A 459 15.08 -14.50 13.31
CA TRP A 459 15.59 -14.97 12.03
C TRP A 459 17.02 -14.51 11.80
N ILE A 460 17.83 -15.42 11.28
CA ILE A 460 19.14 -15.12 10.68
C ILE A 460 19.10 -15.46 9.21
N GLY A 461 19.52 -14.53 8.35
CA GLY A 461 19.60 -14.71 6.92
C GLY A 461 21.04 -14.68 6.43
N GLU A 462 21.43 -15.71 5.69
CA GLU A 462 22.71 -15.77 4.98
C GLU A 462 22.49 -15.85 3.47
N LEU A 463 23.38 -15.20 2.72
CA LEU A 463 23.42 -15.36 1.27
C LEU A 463 23.83 -16.80 0.92
N GLY A 464 22.97 -17.48 0.18
CA GLY A 464 23.24 -18.77 -0.44
C GLY A 464 23.86 -18.60 -1.82
N THR A 465 23.40 -19.40 -2.78
CA THR A 465 23.84 -19.31 -4.18
C THR A 465 23.36 -18.00 -4.81
N ALA A 466 24.30 -17.20 -5.32
CA ALA A 466 24.05 -16.04 -6.16
C ALA A 466 24.49 -16.31 -7.60
N THR A 467 23.59 -16.09 -8.56
CA THR A 467 23.84 -16.19 -9.99
C THR A 467 23.29 -14.93 -10.69
N PRO A 468 23.64 -14.68 -11.96
CA PRO A 468 23.07 -13.55 -12.70
C PRO A 468 21.54 -13.58 -12.83
N GLY A 469 20.90 -14.75 -12.70
CA GLY A 469 19.45 -14.89 -12.83
C GLY A 469 18.70 -14.99 -11.49
N SER A 470 19.37 -15.32 -10.40
CA SER A 470 18.73 -15.48 -9.10
C SER A 470 19.70 -15.39 -7.92
N VAL A 471 19.18 -14.94 -6.78
CA VAL A 471 19.89 -14.89 -5.50
C VAL A 471 19.09 -15.67 -4.46
N THR A 472 19.77 -16.52 -3.70
CA THR A 472 19.15 -17.32 -2.63
C THR A 472 19.50 -16.73 -1.27
N VAL A 473 18.53 -16.68 -0.37
CA VAL A 473 18.71 -16.37 1.05
C VAL A 473 18.28 -17.57 1.88
N ASP A 474 19.21 -18.12 2.65
CA ASP A 474 18.95 -19.18 3.63
C ASP A 474 18.57 -18.54 4.97
N LEU A 475 17.40 -18.91 5.49
CA LEU A 475 16.85 -18.38 6.73
C LEU A 475 16.88 -19.44 7.84
N HIS A 476 17.39 -19.04 8.98
CA HIS A 476 17.62 -19.86 10.16
C HIS A 476 16.80 -19.31 11.32
N ALA A 477 15.88 -20.12 11.85
CA ALA A 477 15.07 -19.73 13.00
C ALA A 477 15.85 -19.98 14.30
N THR A 478 15.83 -19.02 15.22
CA THR A 478 16.43 -19.15 16.55
C THR A 478 15.39 -19.01 17.65
N SER A 479 15.68 -19.55 18.84
CA SER A 479 14.81 -19.40 20.01
C SER A 479 14.99 -18.06 20.74
N GLU A 480 16.10 -17.37 20.47
CA GLU A 480 16.48 -16.10 21.10
C GLU A 480 17.08 -15.15 20.05
N SER A 481 17.14 -13.86 20.38
CA SER A 481 17.80 -12.85 19.54
C SER A 481 19.27 -13.18 19.35
N TRP A 482 19.74 -13.11 18.10
CA TRP A 482 21.12 -13.36 17.75
C TRP A 482 22.01 -12.12 17.99
N ARG A 483 23.31 -12.35 18.16
CA ARG A 483 24.33 -11.30 18.24
C ARG A 483 25.55 -11.67 17.40
N LEU A 484 26.27 -10.67 16.89
CA LEU A 484 27.43 -10.81 15.99
C LEU A 484 28.54 -11.77 16.48
N GLY A 485 28.65 -12.01 17.80
CA GLY A 485 29.60 -12.97 18.38
C GLY A 485 29.12 -14.43 18.41
N GLN A 486 27.86 -14.70 18.05
CA GLN A 486 27.28 -16.04 18.05
C GLN A 486 27.40 -16.67 16.66
N SER A 487 27.68 -17.98 16.62
CA SER A 487 27.69 -18.71 15.35
C SER A 487 26.28 -18.79 14.75
N VAL A 488 26.18 -18.63 13.43
CA VAL A 488 24.92 -18.83 12.71
C VAL A 488 24.50 -20.31 12.81
N PRO A 489 23.20 -20.61 13.05
CA PRO A 489 22.73 -21.99 13.11
C PRO A 489 22.97 -22.75 11.80
N LYS A 490 23.34 -24.03 11.89
CA LYS A 490 23.60 -24.85 10.70
C LYS A 490 22.35 -25.31 9.95
N LYS A 491 21.20 -25.34 10.64
CA LYS A 491 19.94 -25.80 10.07
C LYS A 491 19.30 -24.64 9.32
N VAL A 492 18.99 -24.84 8.04
CA VAL A 492 18.17 -23.91 7.25
C VAL A 492 16.70 -24.30 7.45
N ASP A 493 15.88 -23.38 7.92
CA ASP A 493 14.44 -23.60 8.20
C ASP A 493 13.57 -23.15 7.02
N ARG A 494 13.98 -22.08 6.34
CA ARG A 494 13.33 -21.54 5.14
C ARG A 494 14.37 -21.13 4.13
N ARG A 495 14.03 -21.22 2.85
CA ARG A 495 14.85 -20.70 1.75
C ARG A 495 14.02 -19.77 0.89
N MET A 496 14.51 -18.56 0.69
CA MET A 496 13.92 -17.59 -0.22
C MET A 496 14.78 -17.46 -1.47
N VAL A 497 14.13 -17.40 -2.63
CA VAL A 497 14.80 -17.19 -3.92
C VAL A 497 14.25 -15.93 -4.56
N TYR A 498 15.12 -14.98 -4.83
CA TYR A 498 14.82 -13.80 -5.62
C TYR A 498 15.19 -14.06 -7.08
N ASP A 499 14.22 -13.91 -7.98
CA ASP A 499 14.41 -13.97 -9.43
C ASP A 499 14.71 -12.57 -9.96
N VAL A 500 15.89 -12.38 -10.56
CA VAL A 500 16.36 -11.06 -10.98
C VAL A 500 15.56 -10.53 -12.17
N ALA A 501 15.11 -11.41 -13.07
CA ALA A 501 14.42 -11.01 -14.28
C ALA A 501 12.97 -10.61 -14.00
N SER A 502 12.25 -11.39 -13.19
CA SER A 502 10.87 -11.09 -12.83
C SER A 502 10.73 -10.17 -11.61
N ARG A 503 11.83 -9.88 -10.90
CA ARG A 503 11.86 -9.15 -9.62
C ARG A 503 10.93 -9.75 -8.56
N ALA A 504 10.79 -11.08 -8.59
CA ALA A 504 9.83 -11.79 -7.75
C ALA A 504 10.54 -12.68 -6.72
N TRP A 505 9.91 -12.81 -5.55
CA TRP A 505 10.34 -13.72 -4.51
C TRP A 505 9.58 -15.04 -4.55
N ARG A 506 10.27 -16.13 -4.25
CA ARG A 506 9.65 -17.44 -4.00
C ARG A 506 10.14 -17.99 -2.67
N LEU A 507 9.21 -18.28 -1.78
CA LEU A 507 9.48 -19.01 -0.54
C LEU A 507 9.45 -20.51 -0.85
N THR A 508 10.53 -21.23 -0.50
CA THR A 508 10.66 -22.67 -0.72
C THR A 508 10.85 -23.41 0.61
N GLU A 509 10.18 -24.54 0.74
CA GLU A 509 10.45 -25.48 1.82
C GLU A 509 11.79 -26.18 1.59
N VAL A 510 12.60 -26.26 2.64
CA VAL A 510 13.86 -27.01 2.58
C VAL A 510 13.54 -28.49 2.80
N VAL A 511 13.43 -29.25 1.71
CA VAL A 511 13.34 -30.71 1.80
C VAL A 511 14.69 -31.23 2.31
N ALA A 512 14.69 -31.85 3.49
CA ALA A 512 15.89 -32.48 4.02
C ALA A 512 16.43 -33.49 2.99
N PRO A 513 17.75 -33.51 2.70
CA PRO A 513 18.29 -34.55 1.84
C PRO A 513 17.99 -35.92 2.46
N LEU A 514 17.44 -36.82 1.65
CA LEU A 514 17.26 -38.22 2.04
C LEU A 514 18.61 -38.73 2.57
N PRO A 515 18.66 -39.35 3.76
CA PRO A 515 19.91 -39.89 4.26
C PRO A 515 20.45 -40.90 3.24
N ASN A 516 21.68 -40.66 2.78
CA ASN A 516 22.37 -41.44 1.74
C ASN A 516 22.11 -42.94 1.88
N GLN A 517 21.67 -43.56 0.78
CA GLN A 517 21.72 -45.01 0.57
C GLN A 517 23.14 -45.48 0.26
#